data_AF-A0A2E8A7V9-F1
#
_entry.id   AF-A0A2E8A7V9-F1
#
_cell.length_a   1.000
_cell.length_b   1.000
_cell.length_c   1.000
_cell.angle_alpha   90.00
_cell.angle_beta   90.00
_cell.angle_gamma   90.00
#
_symmetry.space_group_name_H-M   'P 1'
#
loop_
_entity.id
_entity.type
_entity.pdbx_description
1 polymer ?
#
loop_
_entity_poly.entity_id
_entity_poly.type
_entity_poly.pdbx_seq_one_letter_code
_entity_poly.pdbx_strand_id
1 'polypeptide(L)' 'MMLFLLVVIVNGEPIKDQFFYRDIARCNIFARYIETGKVDLVRDRRVQKQENITAYCIPKRMPRNTQTWD' A
#
# COMPACT_ATOMS: atom_id res chain seq x y z
N MET A 1 9.24 -16.88 -2.48
CA MET A 1 8.35 -16.39 -3.56
C MET A 1 8.51 -14.88 -3.70
N MET A 2 7.99 -14.27 -4.77
CA MET A 2 7.96 -12.80 -4.92
C MET A 2 6.65 -12.28 -4.34
N LEU A 3 6.73 -11.30 -3.44
CA LEU A 3 5.60 -10.58 -2.86
C LEU A 3 5.82 -9.08 -3.02
N PHE A 4 4.78 -8.29 -2.79
CA PHE A 4 4.82 -6.83 -2.85
C PHE A 4 4.59 -6.27 -1.45
N LEU A 5 5.60 -5.61 -0.89
CA LEU A 5 5.52 -4.92 0.39
C LEU A 5 4.87 -3.55 0.17
N LEU A 6 3.75 -3.32 0.84
CA LEU A 6 3.17 -2.00 1.00
C LEU A 6 3.97 -1.23 2.05
N VAL A 7 4.62 -0.15 1.60
CA VAL A 7 5.32 0.81 2.44
C VAL A 7 4.39 1.99 2.68
N VAL A 8 4.24 2.41 3.93
CA VAL A 8 3.47 3.59 4.31
C VAL A 8 4.37 4.50 5.14
N ILE A 9 4.47 5.75 4.71
CA ILE A 9 5.24 6.82 5.35
C ILE A 9 4.26 7.87 5.84
N VAL A 10 4.32 8.22 7.12
CA VAL A 10 3.48 9.24 7.77
C VAL A 10 4.40 10.27 8.42
N ASN A 11 4.27 11.54 8.05
CA ASN A 11 5.14 12.63 8.53
C ASN A 11 6.64 12.34 8.33
N GLY A 12 7.00 11.69 7.22
CA GLY A 12 8.38 11.31 6.90
C GLY A 12 8.87 10.01 7.55
N GLU A 13 8.09 9.43 8.47
CA GLU A 13 8.45 8.21 9.19
C GLU A 13 7.70 6.98 8.66
N PRO A 14 8.39 5.88 8.32
CA PRO A 14 7.72 4.64 7.91
C PRO A 14 7.00 3.99 9.11
N ILE A 15 5.80 3.46 8.87
CA ILE A 15 5.12 2.65 9.89
C ILE A 15 5.90 1.34 10.12
N LYS A 16 5.77 0.77 11.32
CA LYS A 16 6.51 -0.45 11.71
C LYS A 16 5.94 -1.72 11.08
N ASP A 17 4.65 -1.74 10.81
CA ASP A 17 3.96 -2.91 10.27
C ASP A 17 4.35 -3.15 8.81
N GLN A 18 4.46 -4.43 8.45
CA GLN A 18 4.78 -4.86 7.10
C GLN A 18 3.58 -5.59 6.51
N PHE A 19 3.09 -5.12 5.36
CA PHE A 19 1.98 -5.75 4.65
C PHE A 19 2.46 -6.25 3.29
N PHE A 20 2.42 -7.56 3.10
CA PHE A 20 2.82 -8.25 1.88
C PHE A 20 1.60 -8.71 1.08
N TYR A 21 1.64 -8.47 -0.22
CA TYR A 21 0.60 -8.89 -1.17
C TYR A 21 1.18 -9.82 -2.22
N ARG A 22 0.38 -10.79 -2.67
CA ARG A 22 0.74 -11.68 -3.78
C ARG A 22 0.63 -10.99 -5.15
N ASP A 23 -0.26 -10.02 -5.26
CA ASP A 23 -0.57 -9.28 -6.48
C ASP A 23 -0.22 -7.79 -6.34
N ILE A 24 0.51 -7.25 -7.31
CA ILE A 24 0.92 -5.85 -7.34
C ILE A 24 -0.27 -4.90 -7.53
N ALA A 25 -1.28 -5.28 -8.30
CA ALA A 25 -2.48 -4.49 -8.52
C ALA A 25 -3.25 -4.32 -7.21
N ARG A 26 -3.38 -5.40 -6.44
CA ARG A 26 -4.03 -5.36 -5.13
C ARG A 26 -3.25 -4.45 -4.17
N CYS A 27 -1.93 -4.62 -4.09
CA CYS A 27 -1.08 -3.74 -3.29
C CYS A 27 -1.26 -2.25 -3.67
N ASN A 28 -1.25 -1.94 -4.97
CA ASN A 28 -1.41 -0.57 -5.46
C ASN A 28 -2.79 0.03 -5.16
N ILE A 29 -3.85 -0.78 -5.14
CA ILE A 29 -5.19 -0.34 -4.72
C ILE A 29 -5.16 0.11 -3.25
N PHE A 30 -4.57 -0.70 -2.36
CA PHE A 30 -4.42 -0.33 -0.95
C PHE A 30 -3.54 0.90 -0.76
N ALA A 31 -2.39 0.97 -1.46
CA ALA A 31 -1.52 2.14 -1.45
C ALA A 31 -2.29 3.42 -1.84
N ARG A 32 -3.11 3.34 -2.89
CA ARG A 32 -3.94 4.47 -3.33
C ARG A 32 -4.98 4.84 -2.29
N TYR A 33 -5.69 3.88 -1.69
CA TYR A 33 -6.65 4.16 -0.62
C TYR A 33 -6.00 4.84 0.58
N ILE A 34 -4.78 4.44 0.94
CA ILE A 34 -4.01 5.05 2.02
C ILE A 34 -3.55 6.46 1.64
N GLU A 35 -3.01 6.66 0.44
CA GLU A 35 -2.59 8.00 0.01
C GLU A 35 -3.76 8.98 -0.07
N THR A 36 -4.97 8.52 -0.37
CA THR A 36 -6.13 9.41 -0.62
C THR A 36 -7.12 9.48 0.53
N GLY A 37 -7.11 8.52 1.45
CA GLY A 37 -8.11 8.39 2.52
C GLY A 37 -9.51 8.06 1.99
N LYS A 38 -9.64 7.62 0.74
CA LYS A 38 -10.92 7.37 0.04
C LYS A 38 -11.00 5.91 -0.38
N VAL A 39 -12.11 5.24 -0.01
CA VAL A 39 -12.42 3.88 -0.44
C VAL A 39 -13.27 3.83 -1.72
N ASP A 40 -13.99 4.91 -2.03
CA ASP A 40 -14.74 5.08 -3.29
C ASP A 40 -14.01 6.06 -4.21
N LEU A 41 -13.15 5.50 -5.07
CA LEU A 41 -12.38 6.27 -6.06
C LEU A 41 -13.19 6.63 -7.32
N VAL A 42 -14.40 6.09 -7.48
CA VAL A 42 -15.21 6.24 -8.70
C VAL A 42 -16.06 7.50 -8.61
N ARG A 43 -16.59 7.79 -7.42
CA ARG A 43 -17.50 8.91 -7.20
C ARG A 43 -16.80 10.26 -7.09
N ASP A 44 -15.54 10.27 -6.66
CA ASP A 44 -14.77 11.47 -6.44
C ASP A 44 -13.57 11.55 -7.39
N ARG A 45 -13.81 12.13 -8.58
CA ARG A 45 -12.79 12.28 -9.64
C ARG A 45 -11.60 13.15 -9.21
N ARG A 46 -11.71 13.88 -8.10
CA ARG A 46 -10.61 14.63 -7.50
C ARG A 46 -9.91 13.72 -6.48
N VAL A 47 -8.87 13.06 -6.97
CA VAL A 47 -7.90 12.35 -6.13
C VAL A 47 -7.10 13.40 -5.35
N GLN A 48 -7.64 13.84 -4.21
CA GLN A 48 -6.87 14.60 -3.23
C GLN A 48 -6.02 13.59 -2.46
N LYS A 49 -4.70 13.76 -2.55
CA LYS A 49 -3.77 13.08 -1.66
C LYS A 49 -3.88 13.71 -0.27
N GLN A 50 -3.80 12.87 0.76
CA GLN A 50 -3.64 13.32 2.13
C GLN A 50 -2.26 13.95 2.28
N GLU A 51 -2.17 15.02 3.08
CA GLU A 51 -0.89 15.67 3.37
C GLU A 51 0.00 14.76 4.23
N ASN A 52 1.30 14.76 3.96
CA ASN A 52 2.32 14.02 4.72
C ASN A 52 2.12 12.49 4.81
N ILE A 53 1.30 11.91 3.94
CA ILE A 53 1.14 10.46 3.80
C ILE A 53 1.61 10.04 2.41
N THR A 54 2.47 9.04 2.34
CA THR A 54 2.89 8.43 1.08
C THR A 54 2.83 6.92 1.24
N ALA A 55 2.20 6.24 0.28
CA ALA A 55 2.13 4.79 0.27
C ALA A 55 2.45 4.24 -1.11
N TYR A 56 3.25 3.18 -1.17
CA TYR A 56 3.70 2.57 -2.42
C TYR A 56 4.10 1.11 -2.21
N CYS A 57 4.21 0.37 -3.31
CA CYS A 57 4.50 -1.06 -3.29
C CYS A 57 5.88 -1.37 -3.86
N ILE A 58 6.65 -2.20 -3.17
CA ILE A 58 7.98 -2.65 -3.63
C ILE A 58 8.04 -4.19 -3.70
N PRO A 59 8.63 -4.77 -4.75
CA PRO A 59 8.81 -6.22 -4.82
C PRO A 59 9.85 -6.69 -3.81
N LYS A 60 9.57 -7.79 -3.11
CA LYS A 60 10.43 -8.44 -2.12
C LYS A 60 10.42 -9.96 -2.30
N ARG A 61 11.60 -10.58 -2.17
CA ARG A 61 11.72 -12.04 -2.07
C ARG A 61 11.48 -12.44 -0.61
N MET A 62 10.45 -13.24 -0.39
CA MET A 62 10.05 -13.68 0.95
C MET A 62 9.96 -15.21 1.03
N PRO A 63 10.09 -15.80 2.23
CA PRO A 63 9.77 -17.21 2.49
C PRO A 63 8.39 -17.62 1.97
N ARG A 64 8.19 -18.92 1.72
CA ARG A 64 6.90 -19.41 1.20
C ARG A 64 5.75 -19.34 2.22
N ASN A 65 6.07 -19.23 3.51
CA ASN A 65 5.13 -19.18 4.62
C ASN A 65 4.92 -17.75 5.16
N THR A 66 5.39 -16.72 4.46
CA THR A 66 5.13 -15.32 4.83
C THR A 66 3.64 -15.03 4.78
N GLN A 67 3.11 -14.43 5.84
CA GLN A 67 1.72 -13.97 5.90
C GLN A 67 1.46 -12.92 4.81
N THR A 68 0.28 -13.00 4.19
CA THR A 68 -0.18 -12.04 3.18
C THR A 68 -1.55 -11.48 3.56
N TRP A 69 -1.88 -10.29 3.04
CA TRP A 69 -3.10 -9.53 3.37
C TRP A 69 -3.94 -9.21 2.13
N ASP A 70 -3.75 -9.97 1.06
CA ASP A 70 -4.58 -9.90 -0.13
C ASP A 70 -5.99 -10.43 0.16
#